data_AF-K5ZVU7-F1
#
_entry.id   AF-K5ZVU7-F1
#
_cell.length_a   1.000
_cell.length_b   1.000
_cell.length_c   1.000
_cell.angle_alpha   90.00
_cell.angle_beta   90.00
_cell.angle_gamma   90.00
#
_symmetry.space_group_name_H-M   'P 1'
#
loop_
_entity.id
_entity.type
_entity.pdbx_description
1 polymer ?
#
loop_
_entity_poly.entity_id
_entity_poly.type
_entity_poly.pdbx_seq_one_letter_code
_entity_poly.pdbx_strand_id
1 'polypeptide(L)'
;MIGLILKFMAWRKKLLFKKHATINVDKVLITEKANINILDGSTKNDVVIEDGCIIEGWVVAASGGKIHMGKHSKIGQNVFLRSADKIVLGDFSAVANNNDNAFDSSWFR
;
A
#
# COMPACT_ATOMS: atom_id res chain seq x y z
N MET A 1 27.19 -5.87 3.62
CA MET A 1 26.52 -5.22 4.78
C MET A 1 25.21 -4.54 4.41
N ILE A 2 25.17 -3.69 3.38
CA ILE A 2 23.96 -3.00 2.87
C ILE A 2 22.79 -3.94 2.53
N GLY A 3 23.05 -5.08 1.86
CA GLY A 3 21.98 -6.01 1.50
C GLY A 3 21.24 -6.64 2.69
N LEU A 4 21.90 -6.79 3.84
CA LEU A 4 21.29 -7.34 5.05
C LEU A 4 20.32 -6.32 5.69
N ILE A 5 20.73 -5.05 5.69
CA ILE A 5 19.95 -3.92 6.20
C ILE A 5 18.66 -3.76 5.38
N LEU A 6 18.76 -3.80 4.04
CA LEU A 6 17.58 -3.69 3.16
C LEU A 6 16.58 -4.83 3.39
N LYS A 7 17.06 -6.08 3.53
CA LYS A 7 16.21 -7.24 3.86
C LYS A 7 15.50 -7.05 5.20
N PHE A 8 16.20 -6.55 6.21
CA PHE A 8 15.63 -6.28 7.52
C PHE A 8 14.56 -5.17 7.47
N MET A 9 14.80 -4.09 6.74
CA MET A 9 13.81 -3.01 6.56
C MET A 9 12.55 -3.52 5.85
N ALA A 10 12.71 -4.28 4.76
CA ALA A 10 11.59 -4.87 4.04
C ALA A 10 10.76 -5.83 4.93
N TRP A 11 11.43 -6.63 5.76
CA TRP A 11 10.76 -7.50 6.73
C TRP A 11 9.96 -6.70 7.76
N ARG A 12 10.52 -5.63 8.33
CA ARG A 12 9.80 -4.76 9.28
C ARG A 12 8.57 -4.11 8.64
N LYS A 13 8.67 -3.68 7.39
CA LYS A 13 7.52 -3.10 6.65
C LYS A 13 6.41 -4.12 6.46
N LYS A 14 6.74 -5.35 6.06
CA LYS A 14 5.75 -6.44 5.97
C LYS A 14 5.04 -6.67 7.31
N LEU A 15 5.75 -6.65 8.42
CA LEU A 15 5.13 -6.76 9.75
C LEU A 15 4.20 -5.58 10.07
N LEU A 16 4.61 -4.36 9.73
CA LEU A 16 3.80 -3.15 9.94
C LEU A 16 2.46 -3.24 9.18
N PHE A 17 2.50 -3.68 7.93
CA PHE A 17 1.31 -3.87 7.10
C PHE A 17 0.44 -5.02 7.60
N LYS A 18 1.02 -6.14 8.04
CA LYS A 18 0.24 -7.25 8.65
C LYS A 18 -0.47 -6.83 9.94
N LYS A 19 0.06 -5.83 10.67
CA LYS A 19 -0.56 -5.25 11.87
C LYS A 19 -1.73 -4.32 11.52
N HIS A 20 -1.61 -3.53 10.44
CA HIS A 20 -2.54 -2.44 10.13
C HIS A 20 -3.41 -2.67 8.88
N ALA A 21 -3.32 -3.81 8.22
CA ALA A 21 -4.21 -4.15 7.12
C ALA A 21 -4.55 -5.64 7.15
N THR A 22 -5.75 -5.95 6.69
CA THR A 22 -6.15 -7.31 6.32
C THR A 22 -5.56 -7.63 4.96
N ILE A 23 -4.49 -8.42 4.98
CA ILE A 23 -3.80 -8.90 3.79
C ILE A 23 -4.25 -10.35 3.58
N ASN A 24 -5.04 -10.58 2.53
CA ASN A 24 -5.72 -11.87 2.33
C ASN A 24 -4.80 -12.97 1.75
N VAL A 25 -3.53 -12.68 1.46
CA VAL A 25 -2.65 -13.55 0.65
C VAL A 25 -1.15 -13.28 0.83
N ASP A 26 -0.31 -14.19 0.32
CA ASP A 26 1.15 -14.13 0.43
C ASP A 26 1.86 -13.23 -0.60
N LYS A 27 1.24 -12.93 -1.77
CA LYS A 27 1.90 -12.22 -2.88
C LYS A 27 1.59 -10.71 -2.90
N VAL A 28 1.92 -10.01 -1.82
CA VAL A 28 1.91 -8.53 -1.80
C VAL A 28 3.34 -8.02 -1.77
N LEU A 29 3.68 -7.15 -2.73
CA LEU A 29 4.97 -6.46 -2.77
C LEU A 29 4.86 -5.14 -2.01
N ILE A 30 5.61 -5.03 -0.91
CA ILE A 30 5.68 -3.83 -0.07
C ILE A 30 7.11 -3.34 -0.11
N THR A 31 7.33 -2.17 -0.69
CA THR A 31 8.66 -1.56 -0.81
C THR A 31 9.05 -0.81 0.46
N GLU A 32 10.33 -0.43 0.60
CA GLU A 32 10.79 0.33 1.77
C GLU A 32 10.12 1.71 1.92
N LYS A 33 9.66 2.30 0.81
CA LYS A 33 8.99 3.61 0.78
C LYS A 33 7.54 3.56 1.23
N ALA A 34 6.94 2.36 1.23
CA ALA A 34 5.56 2.17 1.62
C ALA A 34 5.33 2.48 3.09
N ASN A 35 4.17 3.03 3.42
CA ASN A 35 3.75 3.25 4.79
C ASN A 35 2.26 3.03 4.99
N ILE A 36 1.86 2.70 6.21
CA ILE A 36 0.47 2.49 6.58
C ILE A 36 0.20 3.05 7.97
N ASN A 37 -0.86 3.86 8.07
CA ASN A 37 -1.34 4.43 9.33
C ASN A 37 -2.85 4.21 9.46
N ILE A 38 -3.27 3.81 10.65
CA ILE A 38 -4.67 3.72 11.06
C ILE A 38 -4.86 4.76 12.17
N LEU A 39 -5.82 5.66 11.98
CA LEU A 39 -6.10 6.78 12.86
C LEU A 39 -7.57 6.82 13.27
N ASP A 40 -7.87 7.52 14.36
CA ASP A 40 -9.20 7.97 14.76
C ASP A 40 -10.28 6.88 14.70
N GLY A 41 -10.13 5.82 15.50
CA GLY A 41 -11.12 4.75 15.61
C GLY A 41 -11.15 3.76 14.45
N SER A 42 -10.34 3.97 13.41
CA SER A 42 -10.17 2.98 12.34
C SER A 42 -9.47 1.73 12.87
N THR A 43 -9.65 0.62 12.18
CA THR A 43 -9.15 -0.70 12.57
C THR A 43 -8.44 -1.38 11.41
N LYS A 44 -7.73 -2.47 11.71
CA LYS A 44 -7.06 -3.31 10.70
C LYS A 44 -8.01 -3.75 9.57
N ASN A 45 -9.28 -3.99 9.88
CA ASN A 45 -10.27 -4.51 8.94
C ASN A 45 -10.75 -3.45 7.95
N ASP A 46 -10.47 -2.16 8.21
CA ASP A 46 -10.86 -1.08 7.32
C ASP A 46 -9.91 -0.94 6.13
N VAL A 47 -8.72 -1.55 6.19
CA VAL A 47 -7.77 -1.60 5.07
C VAL A 47 -7.64 -3.04 4.60
N VAL A 48 -8.14 -3.31 3.40
CA VAL A 48 -8.08 -4.62 2.74
C VAL A 48 -7.16 -4.55 1.53
N ILE A 49 -6.17 -5.43 1.49
CA ILE A 49 -5.21 -5.54 0.39
C ILE A 49 -5.30 -6.95 -0.19
N GLU A 50 -5.69 -7.03 -1.46
CA GLU A 50 -5.87 -8.28 -2.20
C GLU A 50 -4.56 -8.77 -2.86
N ASP A 51 -4.67 -9.90 -3.58
CA ASP A 51 -3.53 -10.58 -4.19
C ASP A 51 -2.82 -9.79 -5.28
N GLY A 52 -1.50 -9.92 -5.34
CA GLY A 52 -0.68 -9.30 -6.37
C GLY A 52 -0.53 -7.78 -6.27
N CYS A 53 -0.97 -7.16 -5.16
CA CYS A 53 -0.85 -5.72 -5.00
C CYS A 53 0.61 -5.27 -4.83
N ILE A 54 0.91 -4.10 -5.38
CA ILE A 54 2.21 -3.42 -5.25
C ILE A 54 2.00 -2.12 -4.48
N ILE A 55 2.69 -1.98 -3.35
CA ILE A 55 2.59 -0.83 -2.46
C ILE A 55 3.92 -0.11 -2.37
N GLU A 56 3.95 1.12 -2.88
CA GLU A 56 5.12 2.01 -2.85
C GLU A 56 4.84 3.35 -2.18
N GLY A 57 3.56 3.65 -1.92
CA GLY A 57 3.10 4.89 -1.30
C GLY A 57 2.52 4.71 0.10
N TRP A 58 1.68 5.66 0.50
CA TRP A 58 1.12 5.78 1.84
C TRP A 58 -0.36 5.40 1.84
N VAL A 59 -0.74 4.54 2.78
CA VAL A 59 -2.12 4.12 3.03
C VAL A 59 -2.55 4.65 4.39
N VAL A 60 -3.59 5.47 4.44
CA VAL A 60 -4.08 6.07 5.68
C VAL A 60 -5.59 5.97 5.77
N ALA A 61 -6.06 5.24 6.78
CA ALA A 61 -7.47 5.17 7.15
C ALA A 61 -7.69 5.99 8.44
N ALA A 62 -8.67 6.90 8.42
CA ALA A 62 -9.03 7.73 9.58
C ALA A 62 -10.56 7.78 9.74
N SER A 63 -11.05 7.98 10.97
CA SER A 63 -12.49 8.16 11.27
C SER A 63 -13.38 7.02 10.79
N GLY A 64 -12.88 5.78 10.78
CA GLY A 64 -13.60 4.61 10.24
C GLY A 64 -13.58 4.51 8.71
N GLY A 65 -12.75 5.32 8.05
CA GLY A 65 -12.58 5.30 6.60
C GLY A 65 -11.99 3.98 6.11
N LYS A 66 -12.54 3.49 5.00
CA LYS A 66 -12.21 2.19 4.42
C LYS A 66 -11.35 2.34 3.17
N ILE A 67 -10.41 1.43 2.98
CA ILE A 67 -9.56 1.33 1.80
C ILE A 67 -9.56 -0.11 1.32
N HIS A 68 -9.97 -0.33 0.07
CA HIS A 68 -9.89 -1.63 -0.57
C HIS A 68 -8.98 -1.54 -1.80
N MET A 69 -7.90 -2.31 -1.80
CA MET A 69 -7.02 -2.49 -2.95
C MET A 69 -7.36 -3.81 -3.64
N GLY A 70 -8.00 -3.74 -4.81
CA GLY A 70 -8.33 -4.88 -5.66
C GLY A 70 -7.09 -5.62 -6.18
N LYS A 71 -7.30 -6.80 -6.74
CA LYS A 71 -6.21 -7.71 -7.15
C LYS A 71 -5.31 -7.05 -8.20
N HIS A 72 -4.01 -7.31 -8.12
CA HIS A 72 -3.00 -6.78 -9.04
C HIS A 72 -3.02 -5.25 -9.17
N SER A 73 -3.50 -4.55 -8.15
CA SER A 73 -3.51 -3.10 -8.14
C SER A 73 -2.19 -2.51 -7.61
N LYS A 74 -1.89 -1.28 -8.00
CA LYS A 74 -0.65 -0.60 -7.60
C LYS A 74 -0.91 0.79 -7.03
N ILE A 75 -0.22 1.11 -5.95
CA ILE A 75 -0.01 2.49 -5.47
C ILE A 75 1.46 2.85 -5.65
N GLY A 76 1.68 3.88 -6.46
CA GLY A 76 3.00 4.43 -6.72
C GLY A 76 3.65 5.18 -5.55
N GLN A 77 4.92 5.48 -5.71
CA GLN A 77 5.72 6.29 -4.80
C GLN A 77 5.13 7.70 -4.64
N ASN A 78 5.25 8.26 -3.44
CA ASN A 78 4.74 9.60 -3.08
C ASN A 78 3.21 9.78 -3.23
N VAL A 79 2.47 8.69 -3.46
CA VAL A 79 1.00 8.71 -3.44
C VAL A 79 0.50 8.55 -2.01
N PHE A 80 -0.57 9.26 -1.67
CA PHE A 80 -1.27 9.15 -0.40
C PHE A 80 -2.72 8.73 -0.63
N LEU A 81 -3.04 7.46 -0.37
CA LEU A 81 -4.41 6.98 -0.28
C LEU A 81 -4.93 7.28 1.13
N ARG A 82 -5.66 8.40 1.28
CA ARG A 82 -6.20 8.85 2.56
C ARG A 82 -7.73 8.78 2.52
N SER A 83 -8.31 7.94 3.36
CA SER A 83 -9.76 7.72 3.38
C SER A 83 -10.35 8.09 4.75
N ALA A 84 -11.38 8.92 4.73
CA ALA A 84 -12.26 9.20 5.87
C ALA A 84 -13.65 8.52 5.74
N ASP A 85 -13.96 7.99 4.55
CA ASP A 85 -15.19 7.25 4.26
C ASP A 85 -14.85 5.97 3.48
N LYS A 86 -14.56 6.09 2.18
CA LYS A 86 -14.22 4.93 1.36
C LYS A 86 -13.34 5.28 0.14
N ILE A 87 -12.31 4.45 -0.09
CA ILE A 87 -11.54 4.38 -1.33
C ILE A 87 -11.55 2.93 -1.83
N VAL A 88 -11.79 2.74 -3.12
CA VAL A 88 -11.69 1.44 -3.79
C VAL A 88 -10.82 1.58 -5.02
N LEU A 89 -9.73 0.81 -5.04
CA LEU A 89 -8.95 0.55 -6.25
C LEU A 89 -9.48 -0.74 -6.85
N GLY A 90 -9.94 -0.67 -8.10
CA GLY A 90 -10.39 -1.86 -8.83
C GLY A 90 -9.25 -2.82 -9.12
N ASP A 91 -9.61 -4.03 -9.54
CA ASP A 91 -8.62 -5.00 -10.01
C ASP A 91 -7.84 -4.43 -11.20
N PHE A 92 -6.54 -4.73 -11.27
CA PHE A 92 -5.61 -4.28 -12.31
C PHE A 92 -5.50 -2.75 -12.47
N SER A 93 -5.90 -1.99 -11.45
CA SER A 93 -5.79 -0.53 -11.45
C SER A 93 -4.48 -0.05 -10.85
N ALA A 94 -3.98 1.09 -11.32
CA ALA A 94 -2.77 1.69 -10.80
C ALA A 94 -2.95 3.19 -10.54
N VAL A 95 -2.49 3.65 -9.38
CA VAL A 95 -2.26 5.07 -9.12
C VAL A 95 -0.80 5.35 -9.38
N ALA A 96 -0.55 6.19 -10.39
CA ALA A 96 0.79 6.55 -10.82
C ALA A 96 1.58 7.26 -9.71
N ASN A 97 2.91 7.17 -9.78
CA ASN A 97 3.81 7.86 -8.86
C ASN A 97 3.51 9.36 -8.91
N ASN A 98 3.47 10.00 -7.75
CA ASN A 98 3.42 11.44 -7.71
C ASN A 98 4.84 11.99 -7.82
N ASN A 99 5.26 12.19 -9.06
CA ASN A 99 6.53 12.80 -9.42
C ASN A 99 6.20 14.09 -10.17
N ASP A 100 6.81 15.22 -9.81
CA ASP A 100 6.69 16.48 -10.58
C ASP A 100 7.16 16.34 -12.04
N ASN A 101 7.74 15.20 -12.43
CA ASN A 101 8.11 14.84 -13.80
C ASN A 101 7.67 13.41 -14.18
N ALA A 102 6.72 13.36 -15.12
CA ALA A 102 6.53 12.39 -16.20
C ALA A 102 6.10 10.93 -15.93
N PHE A 103 5.24 10.47 -16.85
CA PHE A 103 4.91 9.08 -17.17
C PHE A 103 6.18 8.20 -17.25
N ASP A 104 6.37 7.31 -16.28
CA ASP A 104 7.23 6.12 -16.41
C ASP A 104 6.45 5.03 -17.16
N SER A 105 7.09 4.14 -17.92
CA SER A 105 6.46 3.00 -18.62
C SER A 105 6.63 1.67 -17.88
N SER A 106 7.33 1.68 -16.74
CA SER A 106 7.53 0.51 -15.88
C SER A 106 6.26 -0.05 -15.22
N TRP A 107 5.11 0.61 -15.37
CA TRP A 107 3.81 0.19 -14.80
C TRP A 107 3.27 -1.14 -15.32
N PHE A 108 3.71 -1.58 -16.50
CA PHE A 108 3.17 -2.75 -17.18
C PHE A 108 4.06 -4.01 -17.07
N ARG A 109 5.03 -4.02 -16.15
CA ARG A 109 5.98 -5.15 -15.97
C ARG A 109 5.61 -6.06 -14.81
#